data_AF-A0A538MI83-F1
#
_entry.id   AF-A0A538MI83-F1
#
_cell.length_a   1.000
_cell.length_b   1.000
_cell.length_c   1.000
_cell.angle_alpha   90.00
_cell.angle_beta   90.00
_cell.angle_gamma   90.00
#
_symmetry.space_group_name_H-M   'P 1'
#
loop_
_entity.id
_entity.type
_entity.pdbx_description
1 polymer ?
#
loop_
_entity_poly.entity_id
_entity_poly.type
_entity_poly.pdbx_seq_one_letter_code
_entity_poly.pdbx_strand_id
1 'polypeptide(L)' 'MLQVLAVVHVFISVALVTLILMHSGRDTGFGGMGFTPASQGGTHIVERNLTRLTVVAALLFVANTLLLFHQLK' A
#
# COMPACT_ATOMS: atom_id res chain seq x y z
N MET A 1 5.47 4.36 -25.71
CA MET A 1 4.86 4.66 -24.39
C MET A 1 4.75 3.44 -23.48
N LEU A 2 4.49 2.24 -24.02
CA LEU A 2 4.40 1.00 -23.24
C LEU A 2 5.58 0.76 -22.29
N GLN A 3 6.81 0.92 -22.78
CA GLN A 3 8.03 0.73 -21.97
C GLN A 3 8.09 1.68 -20.76
N VAL A 4 7.71 2.95 -20.96
CA VAL A 4 7.68 3.96 -19.88
C VAL A 4 6.65 3.57 -18.83
N LEU A 5 5.43 3.20 -19.25
CA LEU A 5 4.37 2.78 -18.35
C LEU A 5 4.73 1.50 -17.58
N ALA A 6 5.41 0.56 -18.23
CA ALA A 6 5.89 -0.68 -17.60
C ALA A 6 6.95 -0.40 -16.53
N VAL A 7 7.93 0.46 -16.83
CA VAL A 7 8.94 0.89 -15.85
C VAL A 7 8.27 1.61 -14.67
N VAL A 8 7.37 2.55 -14.93
CA VAL A 8 6.58 3.24 -13.89
C VAL A 8 5.78 2.25 -13.06
N HIS A 9 5.19 1.22 -13.69
CA HIS A 9 4.43 0.19 -12.99
C HIS A 9 5.30 -0.55 -11.98
N VAL A 10 6.52 -0.95 -12.36
CA VAL A 10 7.47 -1.62 -11.45
C VAL A 10 7.79 -0.74 -10.24
N PHE A 11 8.06 0.55 -10.46
CA PHE A 11 8.33 1.47 -9.35
C PHE A 11 7.14 1.64 -8.41
N ILE A 12 5.92 1.77 -8.95
CA ILE A 12 4.71 1.84 -8.13
C ILE A 12 4.52 0.55 -7.33
N SER A 13 4.74 -0.62 -7.94
CA SER A 13 4.65 -1.92 -7.24
C SER A 13 5.62 -2.01 -6.08
N VAL A 14 6.89 -1.65 -6.29
CA VAL A 14 7.92 -1.68 -5.24
C VAL A 14 7.54 -0.72 -4.12
N ALA A 15 7.16 0.52 -4.44
CA ALA A 15 6.74 1.49 -3.44
C ALA A 15 5.54 0.99 -2.62
N LEU A 16 4.55 0.39 -3.27
CA LEU A 16 3.34 -0.13 -2.63
C LEU A 16 3.67 -1.31 -1.70
N VAL A 17 4.54 -2.23 -2.13
CA VAL A 17 5.04 -3.33 -1.29
C VAL A 17 5.78 -2.78 -0.07
N THR A 18 6.68 -1.80 -0.24
CA THR A 18 7.38 -1.15 0.87
C THR A 18 6.40 -0.51 1.85
N LEU A 19 5.42 0.25 1.36
CA LEU A 19 4.40 0.90 2.20
C LEU A 19 3.56 -0.11 2.99
N ILE A 20 3.22 -1.26 2.40
CA ILE A 20 2.51 -2.34 3.10
C ILE A 20 3.40 -2.94 4.18
N LEU A 21 4.66 -3.26 3.89
CA LEU A 21 5.58 -3.85 4.86
C LEU A 21 5.92 -2.90 6.02
N MET A 22 5.79 -1.60 5.81
CA MET A 22 5.92 -0.58 6.88
C MET A 22 4.73 -0.56 7.84
N HIS A 23 3.60 -1.21 7.53
CA HIS A 23 2.50 -1.33 8.48
C HIS A 23 2.90 -2.29 9.61
N SER A 24 2.61 -1.89 10.86
CA SER A 24 2.86 -2.72 12.03
C SER A 24 2.05 -4.02 11.93
N GLY A 25 2.73 -5.16 11.89
CA GLY A 25 2.09 -6.47 11.92
C GLY A 25 1.55 -6.88 13.30
N ARG A 26 1.64 -5.99 14.31
CA ARG A 26 1.30 -6.28 15.72
C ARG A 26 -0.12 -6.81 15.92
N ASP A 27 -1.06 -6.38 15.07
CA ASP A 27 -2.47 -6.75 15.13
C ASP A 27 -2.86 -7.77 14.05
N THR A 28 -1.90 -8.45 13.42
CA THR A 28 -2.16 -9.44 12.36
C THR A 28 -2.21 -10.88 12.91
N GLY A 29 -3.04 -11.75 12.31
CA GLY A 29 -3.14 -13.17 12.65
C GLY A 29 -4.03 -13.47 13.88
N PHE A 30 -3.83 -14.63 14.52
CA PHE A 30 -4.62 -15.08 15.68
C PHE A 30 -4.46 -14.19 16.92
N GLY A 31 -3.32 -13.50 17.08
CA GLY A 31 -3.08 -12.54 18.16
C GLY A 31 -3.89 -11.25 18.04
N GLY A 32 -4.34 -10.89 16.84
CA GLY A 32 -5.22 -9.73 16.58
C GLY A 32 -6.72 -10.05 16.65
N MET A 33 -7.11 -11.33 16.72
CA MET A 33 -8.52 -11.73 16.85
C MET A 33 -9.04 -11.66 18.30
N GLY A 34 -8.17 -11.36 19.28
CA GLY A 34 -8.54 -11.13 20.67
C GLY A 34 -8.65 -9.65 21.03
N PHE A 35 -9.09 -9.36 22.25
CA PHE A 35 -9.17 -8.00 22.78
C PHE A 35 -7.76 -7.51 23.17
N THR A 36 -6.98 -7.05 22.20
CA THR A 36 -5.72 -6.36 22.48
C THR A 36 -6.07 -4.93 22.90
N PRO A 37 -5.73 -4.47 24.12
CA PRO A 37 -5.97 -3.09 24.49
C PRO A 37 -5.21 -2.20 23.50
N ALA A 38 -5.95 -1.37 22.76
CA ALA A 38 -5.37 -0.41 21.83
C ALA A 38 -4.36 0.42 22.62
N SER A 39 -3.07 0.31 22.26
CA SER A 39 -2.03 1.12 22.87
C SER A 39 -2.21 2.55 22.33
N GLN A 40 -2.97 3.36 23.05
CA GLN A 40 -3.35 4.74 22.71
C GLN A 40 -2.17 5.73 22.85
N GLY A 41 -0.97 5.37 22.39
CA GLY A 41 0.23 6.19 22.54
C GLY A 41 0.84 6.57 21.19
N GLY A 42 0.84 7.87 20.84
CA GLY A 42 1.74 8.56 19.89
C GLY A 42 1.85 8.09 18.42
N THR A 43 1.79 6.80 18.15
CA THR A 43 2.02 6.16 16.84
C THR A 43 0.81 6.22 15.91
N HIS A 44 -0.39 6.49 16.45
CA HIS A 44 -1.64 6.54 15.69
C HIS A 44 -1.62 7.56 14.53
N ILE A 45 -0.90 8.68 14.67
CA ILE A 45 -0.78 9.67 13.59
C ILE A 45 0.05 9.11 12.44
N VAL A 46 1.16 8.44 12.73
CA VAL A 46 2.05 7.86 11.72
C VAL A 46 1.35 6.72 11.00
N GLU A 47 0.68 5.81 11.72
CA GLU A 47 -0.07 4.70 11.14
C GLU A 47 -1.20 5.20 10.23
N ARG A 48 -1.97 6.20 10.67
CA ARG A 48 -3.06 6.75 9.85
C ARG A 48 -2.56 7.47 8.60
N ASN A 49 -1.40 8.13 8.68
CA ASN A 49 -0.76 8.71 7.50
C ASN A 49 -0.23 7.65 6.55
N LEU A 50 0.39 6.59 7.07
CA LEU A 50 0.88 5.47 6.28
C LEU A 50 -0.27 4.79 5.52
N THR A 51 -1.39 4.54 6.19
CA THR A 51 -2.60 4.01 5.54
C THR A 51 -3.09 4.92 4.42
N ARG A 52 -3.16 6.24 4.63
CA ARG A 52 -3.57 7.18 3.59
C ARG A 52 -2.63 7.15 2.38
N LEU A 53 -1.32 7.11 2.61
CA LEU A 53 -0.33 7.00 1.53
C LEU A 53 -0.46 5.68 0.77
N THR A 54 -0.65 4.56 1.47
CA THR A 54 -0.87 3.25 0.84
C THR A 54 -2.13 3.24 -0.01
N VAL A 55 -3.23 3.84 0.45
CA VAL A 55 -4.47 3.94 -0.33
C VAL A 55 -4.25 4.74 -1.61
N VAL A 56 -3.58 5.89 -1.53
CA VAL A 56 -3.26 6.70 -2.71
C VAL A 56 -2.35 5.93 -3.67
N ALA A 57 -1.32 5.25 -3.18
CA ALA A 57 -0.43 4.43 -3.99
C ALA A 57 -1.17 3.26 -4.66
N ALA A 58 -2.11 2.62 -3.96
CA ALA A 58 -2.94 1.54 -4.50
C ALA A 58 -3.87 2.03 -5.62
N LEU A 59 -4.46 3.20 -5.48
CA LEU A 59 -5.27 3.80 -6.56
C LEU A 59 -4.42 4.10 -7.79
N LEU A 60 -3.20 4.63 -7.62
CA LEU A 60 -2.26 4.87 -8.72
C LEU A 60 -1.82 3.58 -9.39
N PHE A 61 -1.58 2.52 -8.61
CA PHE A 61 -1.26 1.20 -9.13
C PHE A 61 -2.37 0.67 -10.03
N VAL A 62 -3.62 0.66 -9.54
CA VAL A 62 -4.78 0.20 -10.33
C VAL A 62 -4.97 1.03 -11.59
N ALA A 63 -4.88 2.35 -11.49
CA ALA A 63 -4.99 3.23 -12.65
C ALA A 63 -3.92 2.91 -13.71
N ASN A 64 -2.66 2.72 -13.29
CA ASN A 64 -1.57 2.38 -14.20
C ASN A 64 -1.73 0.98 -14.80
N THR A 65 -2.24 0.00 -14.04
CA THR A 65 -2.58 -1.34 -14.55
C THR A 65 -3.61 -1.28 -15.67
N LEU A 66 -4.70 -0.52 -15.47
CA LEU A 66 -5.75 -0.37 -16.48
C LEU A 66 -5.23 0.32 -17.74
N LEU A 67 -4.38 1.33 -17.57
CA LEU A 67 -3.76 2.03 -18.68
C LEU A 67 -2.82 1.11 -19.46
N LEU A 68 -2.00 0.30 -18.78
CA LEU A 68 -1.16 -0.72 -19.41
C LEU A 68 -1.99 -1.74 -20.19
N PHE A 69 -3.08 -2.24 -19.59
CA PHE A 69 -3.97 -3.19 -20.23
C PHE A 69 -4.61 -2.62 -21.51
N HIS A 70 -5.01 -1.35 -21.48
CA HIS A 70 -5.56 -0.69 -22.67
C HIS A 70 -4.51 -0.47 -23.76
N GLN A 71 -3.26 -0.13 -23.40
CA GLN A 71 -2.18 0.13 -24.35
C GLN A 71 -1.54 -1.13 -24.93
N LEU A 72 -1.68 -2.27 -24.25
CA LEU A 72 -1.20 -3.58 -24.72
C LEU A 72 -2.15 -4.20 -25.75
N LYS A 73 -3.38 -3.71 -25.81
CA LYS A 73 -4.44 -4.11 -26.75
C LYS A 73 -4.19 -3.52 -28.13
#